data_AF-A0A9E1HXR5-F1
#
_entry.id   AF-A0A9E1HXR5-F1
#
_cell.length_a   1.000
_cell.length_b   1.000
_cell.length_c   1.000
_cell.angle_alpha   90.00
_cell.angle_beta   90.00
_cell.angle_gamma   90.00
#
_symmetry.space_group_name_H-M   'P 1'
#
loop_
_entity.id
_entity.type
_entity.pdbx_description
1 polymer ?
#
loop_
_entity_poly.entity_id
_entity_poly.type
_entity_poly.pdbx_seq_one_letter_code
_entity_poly.pdbx_strand_id
1 'polypeptide(L)'
;MKKIQIEQDLFVQMVKYFFSDELGFDDDDVCEFYHDIKKGIDKKLDAVSKRSYYTQYKTADTQEEREKARLKYLDAVGMHEDFRF
;
A
#
# COMPACT_ATOMS: atom_id res chain seq x y z
N MET A 1 4.47 -2.72 -18.41
CA MET A 1 4.65 -2.72 -16.94
C MET A 1 3.44 -2.04 -16.31
N LYS A 2 2.92 -2.55 -15.18
CA LYS A 2 1.82 -1.88 -14.46
C LYS A 2 2.35 -0.58 -13.84
N LYS A 3 1.59 0.50 -13.91
CA LYS A 3 1.92 1.78 -13.26
C LYS A 3 1.24 1.82 -11.89
N ILE A 4 1.95 2.25 -10.85
CA ILE A 4 1.41 2.49 -9.51
C ILE A 4 1.14 3.98 -9.38
N GLN A 5 -0.07 4.34 -8.98
CA GLN A 5 -0.45 5.72 -8.67
C GLN A 5 -0.34 5.96 -7.17
N ILE A 6 0.18 7.11 -6.76
CA ILE A 6 0.24 7.56 -5.37
C ILE A 6 -0.55 8.86 -5.21
N GLU A 7 -0.94 9.17 -3.98
CA GLU A 7 -1.57 10.45 -3.66
C GLU A 7 -0.61 11.61 -3.95
N GLN A 8 -1.15 12.74 -4.40
CA GLN A 8 -0.36 13.92 -4.70
C GLN A 8 0.43 14.39 -3.48
N ASP A 9 -0.18 14.40 -2.30
CA ASP A 9 0.46 14.84 -1.07
C ASP A 9 1.67 13.97 -0.71
N LEU A 10 1.56 12.65 -0.89
CA LEU A 10 2.68 11.73 -0.69
C LEU A 10 3.82 12.03 -1.67
N PHE A 11 3.50 12.32 -2.93
CA PHE A 11 4.52 12.73 -3.91
C PHE A 11 5.20 14.06 -3.52
N VAL A 12 4.44 15.04 -3.05
CA VAL A 12 4.97 16.34 -2.59
C VAL A 12 5.88 16.15 -1.37
N GLN A 13 5.48 15.32 -0.40
CA GLN A 13 6.32 14.99 0.75
C GLN A 13 7.64 14.35 0.31
N MET A 14 7.59 13.42 -0.65
CA MET A 14 8.80 12.83 -1.23
C MET A 14 9.70 13.88 -1.87
N VAL A 15 9.14 14.83 -2.62
CA VAL A 15 9.93 15.95 -3.19
C VAL A 15 10.57 16.78 -2.08
N LYS A 16 9.82 17.17 -1.03
CA LYS A 16 10.38 17.94 0.09
C LYS A 16 11.51 17.21 0.81
N TYR A 17 11.37 15.90 0.98
CA TYR A 17 12.39 15.05 1.61
C TYR A 17 13.65 14.92 0.74
N PHE A 18 13.51 14.64 -0.56
CA PHE A 18 14.66 14.41 -1.44
C PHE A 18 15.41 15.70 -1.82
N PHE A 19 14.73 16.84 -1.78
CA PHE A 19 15.31 18.16 -2.06
C PHE A 19 15.41 19.00 -0.77
N SER A 20 15.58 18.35 0.38
CA SER A 20 15.54 19.05 1.67
C SER A 20 16.66 20.08 1.81
N ASP A 21 17.85 19.74 1.33
CA ASP A 21 19.03 20.60 1.35
C ASP A 21 18.81 21.86 0.49
N GLU A 22 18.26 21.72 -0.72
CA GLU A 22 17.98 22.85 -1.61
C GLU A 22 16.82 23.72 -1.13
N LEU A 23 15.86 23.12 -0.43
CA LEU A 23 14.67 23.82 0.11
C LEU A 23 14.91 24.41 1.51
N GLY A 24 16.05 24.10 2.13
CA GLY A 24 16.45 24.66 3.43
C GLY A 24 15.64 24.13 4.61
N PHE A 25 15.17 22.89 4.54
CA PHE A 25 14.54 22.22 5.68
C PHE A 25 15.58 21.77 6.70
N ASP A 26 15.23 21.78 7.98
CA ASP A 26 16.10 21.30 9.04
C ASP A 26 15.97 19.78 9.26
N ASP A 27 16.80 19.22 10.14
CA ASP A 27 16.82 17.77 10.42
C ASP A 27 15.49 17.26 11.01
N ASP A 28 14.77 18.10 11.76
CA ASP A 28 13.49 17.74 12.37
C ASP A 28 12.41 17.62 11.28
N ASP A 29 12.33 18.59 10.36
CA ASP A 29 11.45 18.54 9.18
C ASP A 29 11.72 17.29 8.33
N VAL A 30 12.99 16.98 8.06
CA VAL A 30 13.40 15.81 7.27
C VAL A 30 12.98 14.50 7.95
N CYS A 31 13.11 14.43 9.27
CA CYS A 31 12.68 13.28 10.06
C CYS A 31 11.16 13.07 9.98
N GLU A 32 10.38 14.15 10.08
CA GLU A 32 8.92 14.09 9.92
C GLU A 32 8.52 13.63 8.52
N PHE A 33 9.11 14.21 7.47
CA PHE A 33 8.83 13.78 6.09
C PHE A 33 9.15 12.31 5.89
N TYR A 34 10.28 11.81 6.41
CA TYR A 34 10.62 10.39 6.31
C TYR A 34 9.53 9.51 6.92
N HIS A 35 9.03 9.87 8.10
CA HIS A 35 8.01 9.06 8.77
C HIS A 35 6.69 9.04 7.98
N ASP A 36 6.25 10.21 7.51
CA ASP A 36 5.04 10.34 6.71
C ASP A 36 5.12 9.63 5.37
N ILE A 37 6.25 9.78 4.67
CA ILE A 37 6.51 9.08 3.40
C ILE A 37 6.47 7.58 3.61
N LYS A 38 7.18 7.08 4.63
CA LYS A 38 7.22 5.64 4.94
C LYS A 38 5.80 5.12 5.19
N LYS A 39 5.04 5.80 6.05
CA LYS A 39 3.65 5.44 6.35
C LYS A 39 2.75 5.47 5.11
N GLY A 40 2.90 6.48 4.26
CA GLY A 40 2.14 6.61 3.02
C GLY A 40 2.46 5.50 2.01
N ILE A 41 3.75 5.17 1.84
CA ILE A 41 4.22 4.09 0.98
C ILE A 41 3.73 2.73 1.50
N ASP A 42 3.86 2.46 2.79
CA ASP A 42 3.41 1.20 3.40
C ASP A 42 1.90 1.00 3.19
N LYS A 43 1.10 2.03 3.42
CA LYS A 43 -0.35 2.01 3.14
C LYS A 43 -0.64 1.74 1.66
N LYS A 44 0.15 2.32 0.74
CA LYS A 44 -0.02 2.09 -0.69
C LYS A 44 0.32 0.65 -1.08
N LEU A 45 1.41 0.11 -0.55
CA LEU A 45 1.84 -1.26 -0.83
C LEU A 45 0.81 -2.29 -0.34
N ASP A 46 0.26 -2.06 0.86
CA ASP A 46 -0.83 -2.87 1.39
C ASP A 46 -2.07 -2.83 0.48
N ALA A 47 -2.49 -1.65 0.04
CA ALA A 47 -3.62 -1.49 -0.88
C ALA A 47 -3.39 -2.19 -2.24
N VAL A 48 -2.16 -2.11 -2.78
CA VAL A 48 -1.78 -2.82 -4.02
C VAL A 48 -1.87 -4.33 -3.83
N SER A 49 -1.38 -4.84 -2.70
CA SER A 49 -1.37 -6.26 -2.37
C SER A 49 -2.80 -6.80 -2.23
N LYS A 50 -3.65 -6.10 -1.46
CA LYS A 50 -5.09 -6.39 -1.32
C LYS A 50 -5.80 -6.42 -2.66
N ARG A 51 -5.55 -5.43 -3.53
CA ARG A 51 -6.14 -5.39 -4.87
C ARG A 51 -5.67 -6.55 -5.74
N SER A 52 -4.41 -6.96 -5.61
CA SER A 52 -3.87 -8.12 -6.31
C SER A 52 -4.56 -9.41 -5.88
N TYR A 53 -4.70 -9.66 -4.57
CA TYR A 53 -5.39 -10.84 -4.05
C TYR A 53 -6.86 -10.87 -4.46
N TYR A 54 -7.55 -9.73 -4.38
CA TYR A 54 -8.93 -9.63 -4.83
C TYR A 54 -9.08 -9.94 -6.33
N THR A 55 -8.16 -9.42 -7.15
CA THR A 55 -8.18 -9.69 -8.60
C THR A 55 -7.97 -11.18 -8.86
N GLN A 56 -6.97 -11.80 -8.22
CA GLN A 56 -6.72 -13.24 -8.32
C GLN A 56 -7.94 -14.06 -7.88
N TYR A 57 -8.60 -13.68 -6.78
CA TYR A 57 -9.84 -14.30 -6.35
C TYR A 57 -10.95 -14.19 -7.41
N LYS A 58 -11.10 -13.04 -8.07
CA LYS A 58 -12.15 -12.84 -9.07
C LYS A 58 -11.85 -13.46 -10.43
N THR A 59 -10.58 -13.71 -10.76
CA THR A 59 -10.16 -14.20 -12.08
C THR A 59 -9.53 -15.60 -12.04
N ALA A 60 -9.53 -16.30 -10.90
CA ALA A 60 -9.00 -17.65 -10.80
C ALA A 60 -9.87 -18.64 -11.61
N ASP A 61 -9.21 -19.54 -12.34
CA ASP A 61 -9.86 -20.53 -13.20
C ASP A 61 -10.42 -21.72 -12.40
N THR A 62 -9.79 -22.06 -11.28
CA THR A 62 -10.17 -23.20 -10.43
C THR A 62 -10.77 -22.77 -9.10
N GLN A 63 -11.64 -23.61 -8.54
CA GLN A 63 -12.28 -23.33 -7.24
C GLN A 63 -11.28 -23.32 -6.07
N GLU A 64 -10.25 -24.17 -6.13
CA GLU A 64 -9.21 -24.25 -5.10
C GLU A 64 -8.34 -22.98 -5.06
N GLU A 65 -7.86 -22.51 -6.22
CA GLU A 65 -7.09 -21.27 -6.32
C GLU A 65 -7.94 -20.05 -5.95
N ARG A 66 -9.23 -20.07 -6.33
CA ARG A 66 -10.19 -19.05 -5.94
C ARG A 66 -10.33 -18.98 -4.43
N GLU A 67 -10.54 -20.10 -3.74
CA GLU A 67 -10.71 -20.10 -2.28
C GLU A 67 -9.41 -19.70 -1.57
N LYS A 68 -8.26 -20.17 -2.06
CA LYS A 68 -6.96 -19.75 -1.53
C LYS A 68 -6.72 -18.24 -1.65
N ALA A 69 -7.08 -17.65 -2.80
CA ALA A 69 -6.96 -16.21 -3.01
C ALA A 69 -7.99 -15.43 -2.17
N ARG A 70 -9.20 -15.97 -1.98
CA ARG A 70 -10.23 -15.41 -1.10
C ARG A 70 -9.72 -15.32 0.33
N LEU A 71 -9.20 -16.41 0.89
CA LEU A 71 -8.66 -16.44 2.25
C LEU A 71 -7.53 -15.41 2.44
N LYS A 72 -6.56 -15.38 1.52
CA LYS A 72 -5.48 -14.37 1.56
C LYS A 72 -5.97 -12.92 1.53
N TYR A 73 -7.02 -12.65 0.75
CA TYR A 73 -7.63 -11.32 0.72
C TYR A 73 -8.32 -11.00 2.06
N LEU A 74 -9.09 -11.95 2.61
CA LEU A 74 -9.78 -11.78 3.90
C LEU A 74 -8.81 -11.61 5.07
N ASP A 75 -7.70 -12.35 5.07
CA ASP A 75 -6.60 -12.18 6.02
C ASP A 75 -5.98 -10.78 5.91
N ALA A 76 -5.66 -10.34 4.70
CA ALA A 76 -5.06 -9.02 4.48
C ALA A 76 -5.99 -7.87 4.93
N VAL A 77 -7.31 -8.04 4.79
CA VAL A 77 -8.31 -7.07 5.26
C VAL A 77 -8.56 -7.17 6.77
N GLY A 78 -8.07 -8.23 7.43
CA GLY A 78 -8.23 -8.44 8.87
C GLY A 78 -9.60 -8.96 9.27
N MET A 79 -10.31 -9.65 8.38
CA MET A 79 -11.63 -10.22 8.70
C MET A 79 -11.46 -11.38 9.68
N HIS A 80 -12.20 -11.39 10.79
CA HIS A 80 -12.14 -12.52 11.74
C HIS A 80 -12.74 -13.79 11.12
N GLU A 81 -12.18 -14.97 11.45
CA GLU A 81 -12.54 -16.26 10.84
C GLU A 81 -14.03 -16.56 10.89
N ASP A 82 -14.67 -16.26 12.02
CA ASP A 82 -16.11 -16.41 12.25
C ASP A 82 -17.01 -15.54 11.34
N PHE A 83 -16.45 -14.66 10.51
CA PHE A 83 -17.22 -13.84 9.56
C PHE A 83 -16.89 -14.18 8.10
N ARG A 84 -16.14 -15.27 7.86
CA ARG A 84 -15.63 -15.65 6.53
C ARG A 84 -16.48 -16.71 5.82
N PHE A 85 -17.60 -17.15 6.39
CA PHE A 85 -18.51 -18.14 5.80
C PHE A 85 -19.56 -17.52 4.88
#